data_AF-A0A9D7QQG5-F1
#
_entry.id   AF-A0A9D7QQG5-F1
#
_cell.length_a   1.000
_cell.length_b   1.000
_cell.length_c   1.000
_cell.angle_alpha   90.00
_cell.angle_beta   90.00
_cell.angle_gamma   90.00
#
_symmetry.space_group_name_H-M   'P 1'
#
loop_
_entity.id
_entity.type
_entity.pdbx_description
1 polymer ?
#
loop_
_entity_poly.entity_id
_entity_poly.type
_entity_poly.pdbx_seq_one_letter_code
_entity_poly.pdbx_strand_id
1 'polypeptide(L)'
;MNYSEIKSTCERSNEVSRRVIDEFLIYYAAKKEKLEPKMLREIKKYLTAYGEIDTPYMNLFMSEYIAHRIFKKNGLIKKYLNHSEVKLLITEERNFLHFQSEHPWRFSFASIIKNPHPDFYEMKDLFTDEQYLLYSPGMTDTLKDMNPITWFNLINFNGDCWQTFGNIVPLLSFDSDDIFFFATEVNPDIENDEMLSEEVEKNPWPFFMLLAYCTMPVMLIENYQNKFFQSNDTLVTTPNVSFEKYFAVTSRENVTELILTNKKMIAHAPVAYLDNTNNNLIRTAFTWKGFSELSNVLIKLGFKIEPTADIAVSPGMHHATQEILDTNIFLNPYSYLFEGNEDISPEENESINKFMDLILPHINANTSPNLKLIAKQTGMELDTVISLWEMMKSKTDNLR
;
A
#
# COMPACT_ATOMS: atom_id res chain seq x y z
N MET A 1 -6.39 15.00 -31.93
CA MET A 1 -6.45 13.52 -31.88
C MET A 1 -7.88 13.10 -32.20
N ASN A 2 -8.11 12.11 -33.07
CA ASN A 2 -9.46 11.68 -33.44
C ASN A 2 -9.93 10.56 -32.49
N TYR A 3 -10.51 10.93 -31.35
CA TYR A 3 -10.88 9.95 -30.31
C TYR A 3 -11.95 8.95 -30.78
N SER A 4 -12.81 9.31 -31.74
CA SER A 4 -13.81 8.39 -32.29
C SER A 4 -13.17 7.25 -33.09
N GLU A 5 -12.17 7.57 -33.90
CA GLU A 5 -11.42 6.58 -34.68
C GLU A 5 -10.59 5.66 -33.78
N ILE A 6 -9.89 6.24 -32.80
CA ILE A 6 -9.13 5.48 -31.81
C ILE A 6 -10.06 4.56 -31.01
N LYS A 7 -11.25 5.04 -30.61
CA LYS A 7 -12.24 4.21 -29.91
C LYS A 7 -12.64 2.99 -30.75
N SER A 8 -12.89 3.16 -32.05
CA SER A 8 -13.16 2.03 -32.94
C SER A 8 -12.00 1.04 -33.02
N THR A 9 -10.74 1.50 -33.00
CA THR A 9 -9.57 0.61 -32.90
C THR A 9 -9.56 -0.13 -31.56
N CYS A 10 -9.73 0.57 -30.43
CA CYS A 10 -9.69 -0.04 -29.10
C CYS A 10 -10.86 -1.05 -28.91
N GLU A 11 -12.06 -0.77 -29.43
CA GLU A 11 -13.19 -1.71 -29.45
C GLU A 11 -12.94 -2.96 -30.32
N ARG A 12 -12.43 -2.79 -31.54
CA ARG A 12 -12.07 -3.91 -32.42
C ARG A 12 -10.96 -4.78 -31.80
N SER A 13 -9.96 -4.14 -31.20
CA SER A 13 -8.88 -4.81 -30.47
C SER A 13 -9.43 -5.66 -29.32
N ASN A 14 -10.40 -5.14 -28.56
CA ASN A 14 -11.07 -5.90 -27.50
C ASN A 14 -11.81 -7.14 -28.04
N GLU A 15 -12.53 -7.01 -29.15
CA GLU A 15 -13.22 -8.15 -29.77
C GLU A 15 -12.27 -9.25 -30.25
N VAL A 16 -11.12 -8.88 -30.80
CA VAL A 16 -10.07 -9.83 -31.19
C VAL A 16 -9.39 -10.43 -29.97
N SER A 17 -9.05 -9.61 -28.97
CA SER A 17 -8.47 -10.05 -27.70
C SER A 17 -9.35 -11.09 -27.01
N ARG A 18 -10.66 -10.86 -26.91
CA ARG A 18 -11.59 -11.82 -26.32
C ARG A 18 -11.55 -13.19 -27.00
N ARG A 19 -11.64 -13.22 -28.34
CA ARG A 19 -11.64 -14.48 -29.09
C ARG A 19 -10.32 -15.25 -28.99
N VAL A 20 -9.20 -14.53 -29.03
CA VAL A 20 -7.88 -15.16 -29.17
C VAL A 20 -7.20 -15.38 -27.84
N ILE A 21 -7.33 -14.44 -26.90
CA ILE A 21 -6.71 -14.50 -25.58
C ILE A 21 -7.65 -15.18 -24.61
N ASP A 22 -8.81 -14.58 -24.32
CA ASP A 22 -9.70 -15.02 -23.24
C ASP A 22 -10.29 -16.41 -23.51
N GLU A 23 -10.75 -16.65 -24.75
CA GLU A 23 -11.42 -17.91 -25.11
C GLU A 23 -10.43 -19.04 -25.48
N PHE A 24 -9.15 -18.73 -25.69
CA PHE A 24 -8.19 -19.69 -26.23
C PHE A 24 -6.82 -19.66 -25.56
N LEU A 25 -6.03 -18.60 -25.79
CA LEU A 25 -4.58 -18.65 -25.55
C LEU A 25 -4.23 -18.80 -24.07
N ILE A 26 -5.01 -18.19 -23.16
CA ILE A 26 -4.76 -18.30 -21.72
C ILE A 26 -4.93 -19.74 -21.23
N TYR A 27 -6.00 -20.43 -21.66
CA TYR A 27 -6.24 -21.84 -21.30
C TYR A 27 -5.20 -22.76 -21.92
N TYR A 28 -4.82 -22.48 -23.16
CA TYR A 28 -3.79 -23.24 -23.86
C TYR A 28 -2.43 -23.13 -23.15
N ALA A 29 -1.99 -21.91 -22.85
CA ALA A 29 -0.72 -21.66 -22.17
C ALA A 29 -0.71 -22.20 -20.74
N ALA A 30 -1.80 -21.99 -19.99
CA ALA A 30 -1.93 -22.48 -18.62
C ALA A 30 -1.72 -23.99 -18.53
N LYS A 31 -2.38 -24.76 -19.41
CA LYS A 31 -2.25 -26.22 -19.50
C LYS A 31 -0.85 -26.64 -19.95
N LYS A 32 -0.31 -26.01 -20.99
CA LYS A 32 0.95 -26.42 -21.62
C LYS A 32 2.18 -26.15 -20.75
N GLU A 33 2.21 -25.01 -20.07
CA GLU A 33 3.34 -24.60 -19.22
C GLU A 33 3.11 -24.89 -17.74
N LYS A 34 1.96 -25.50 -17.38
CA LYS A 34 1.58 -25.79 -15.99
C LYS A 34 1.63 -24.54 -15.11
N LEU A 35 1.06 -23.44 -15.60
CA LEU A 35 1.10 -22.15 -14.91
C LEU A 35 0.30 -22.16 -13.60
N GLU A 36 -0.80 -22.91 -13.55
CA GLU A 36 -1.65 -23.00 -12.36
C GLU A 36 -0.91 -23.59 -11.15
N PRO A 37 -0.22 -24.75 -11.23
CA PRO A 37 0.64 -25.22 -10.13
C PRO A 37 1.80 -24.27 -9.75
N LYS A 38 2.29 -23.45 -10.69
CA LYS A 38 3.32 -22.45 -10.39
C LYS A 38 2.70 -21.30 -9.58
N MET A 39 1.58 -20.79 -10.04
CA MET A 39 0.78 -19.76 -9.39
C MET A 39 0.38 -20.16 -7.96
N LEU A 40 -0.18 -21.37 -7.76
CA LEU A 40 -0.58 -21.83 -6.42
C LEU A 40 0.60 -21.88 -5.44
N ARG A 41 1.82 -22.13 -5.92
CA ARG A 41 3.03 -22.07 -5.08
C ARG A 41 3.43 -20.64 -4.75
N GLU A 42 3.28 -19.71 -5.69
CA GLU A 42 3.58 -18.28 -5.51
C GLU A 42 2.57 -17.61 -4.55
N ILE A 43 1.28 -17.91 -4.69
CA ILE A 43 0.18 -17.37 -3.86
C ILE A 43 0.25 -17.85 -2.42
N LYS A 44 0.80 -19.05 -2.16
CA LYS A 44 0.77 -19.66 -0.81
C LYS A 44 1.35 -18.78 0.30
N LYS A 45 2.22 -17.84 -0.04
CA LYS A 45 2.82 -16.89 0.92
C LYS A 45 1.88 -15.77 1.35
N TYR A 46 0.77 -15.56 0.65
CA TYR A 46 -0.14 -14.43 0.83
C TYR A 46 -1.58 -14.89 1.11
N LEU A 47 -1.75 -16.06 1.75
CA LEU A 47 -3.06 -16.70 1.92
C LEU A 47 -4.04 -15.87 2.74
N THR A 48 -3.55 -15.08 3.70
CA THR A 48 -4.37 -14.17 4.51
C THR A 48 -5.06 -13.15 3.59
N ALA A 49 -4.27 -12.33 2.87
CA ALA A 49 -4.82 -11.35 1.94
C ALA A 49 -5.59 -11.99 0.77
N TYR A 50 -5.20 -13.17 0.31
CA TYR A 50 -5.96 -13.93 -0.69
C TYR A 50 -7.39 -14.24 -0.22
N GLY A 51 -7.56 -14.55 1.07
CA GLY A 51 -8.87 -14.86 1.67
C GLY A 51 -9.85 -13.69 1.68
N GLU A 52 -9.33 -12.46 1.64
CA GLU A 52 -10.11 -11.22 1.65
C GLU A 52 -10.59 -10.80 0.26
N ILE A 53 -10.08 -11.41 -0.81
CA ILE A 53 -10.42 -11.05 -2.20
C ILE A 53 -11.49 -12.00 -2.73
N ASP A 54 -12.60 -11.44 -3.24
CA ASP A 54 -13.67 -12.27 -3.80
C ASP A 54 -13.17 -13.13 -4.97
N THR A 55 -13.74 -14.34 -5.07
CA THR A 55 -13.34 -15.35 -6.06
C THR A 55 -13.37 -14.84 -7.52
N PRO A 56 -14.34 -14.02 -7.96
CA PRO A 56 -14.34 -13.48 -9.33
C PRO A 56 -13.11 -12.62 -9.63
N TYR A 57 -12.68 -11.74 -8.71
CA TYR A 57 -11.46 -10.93 -8.88
C TYR A 57 -10.21 -11.81 -8.88
N MET A 58 -10.17 -12.82 -8.02
CA MET A 58 -9.06 -13.77 -8.03
C MET A 58 -8.94 -14.50 -9.36
N ASN A 59 -10.04 -14.98 -9.94
CA ASN A 59 -10.04 -15.63 -11.25
C ASN A 59 -9.51 -14.69 -12.35
N LEU A 60 -9.84 -13.40 -12.28
CA LEU A 60 -9.30 -12.39 -13.20
C LEU A 60 -7.78 -12.19 -13.01
N PHE A 61 -7.27 -12.15 -11.77
CA PHE A 61 -5.83 -12.09 -11.53
C PHE A 61 -5.09 -13.32 -12.05
N MET A 62 -5.71 -14.51 -12.01
CA MET A 62 -5.13 -15.71 -12.62
C MET A 62 -5.01 -15.53 -14.14
N SER A 63 -6.07 -15.02 -14.79
CA SER A 63 -6.07 -14.73 -16.22
C SER A 63 -5.03 -13.66 -16.59
N GLU A 64 -4.94 -12.58 -15.82
CA GLU A 64 -3.92 -11.53 -15.98
C GLU A 64 -2.51 -12.09 -15.85
N TYR A 65 -2.25 -12.88 -14.82
CA TYR A 65 -0.95 -13.52 -14.62
C TYR A 65 -0.56 -14.34 -15.85
N ILE A 66 -1.49 -15.15 -16.37
CA ILE A 66 -1.24 -15.99 -17.55
C ILE A 66 -1.00 -15.11 -18.80
N ALA A 67 -1.86 -14.13 -19.05
CA ALA A 67 -1.72 -13.19 -20.17
C ALA A 67 -0.37 -12.45 -20.10
N HIS A 68 0.01 -11.98 -18.92
CA HIS A 68 1.31 -11.39 -18.64
C HIS A 68 2.45 -12.34 -18.97
N ARG A 69 2.43 -13.60 -18.52
CA ARG A 69 3.48 -14.59 -18.87
C ARG A 69 3.58 -14.84 -20.38
N ILE A 70 2.47 -14.74 -21.10
CA ILE A 70 2.45 -14.89 -22.56
C ILE A 70 3.09 -13.68 -23.23
N PHE A 71 2.64 -12.48 -22.90
CA PHE A 71 2.91 -11.28 -23.70
C PHE A 71 3.96 -10.34 -23.13
N LYS A 72 4.48 -10.57 -21.91
CA LYS A 72 5.56 -9.74 -21.36
C LYS A 72 6.83 -9.81 -22.20
N LYS A 73 7.79 -8.92 -21.90
CA LYS A 73 9.11 -8.91 -22.56
C LYS A 73 9.78 -10.27 -22.35
N ASN A 74 10.23 -10.89 -23.45
CA ASN A 74 10.77 -12.26 -23.47
C ASN A 74 9.76 -13.35 -23.00
N GLY A 75 8.46 -13.08 -23.14
CA GLY A 75 7.38 -14.00 -22.80
C GLY A 75 7.18 -15.15 -23.81
N LEU A 76 6.11 -15.92 -23.59
CA LEU A 76 5.86 -17.16 -24.32
C LEU A 76 5.28 -16.96 -25.73
N ILE A 77 4.79 -15.77 -26.07
CA ILE A 77 4.08 -15.53 -27.34
C ILE A 77 4.88 -15.95 -28.58
N LYS A 78 6.19 -15.68 -28.62
CA LYS A 78 7.07 -16.07 -29.75
C LYS A 78 7.14 -17.58 -29.95
N LYS A 79 7.00 -18.37 -28.89
CA LYS A 79 6.89 -19.83 -28.94
C LYS A 79 5.56 -20.28 -29.54
N TYR A 80 4.48 -19.56 -29.27
CA TYR A 80 3.12 -19.92 -29.70
C TYR A 80 2.79 -19.50 -31.12
N LEU A 81 3.36 -18.41 -31.64
CA LEU A 81 3.14 -17.95 -33.02
C LEU A 81 3.42 -19.03 -34.08
N ASN A 82 4.34 -19.95 -33.79
CA ASN A 82 4.70 -21.04 -34.71
C ASN A 82 3.88 -22.32 -34.55
N HIS A 83 2.97 -22.37 -33.57
CA HIS A 83 2.18 -23.55 -33.23
C HIS A 83 1.04 -23.80 -34.24
N SER A 84 0.68 -25.07 -34.46
CA SER A 84 -0.38 -25.46 -35.42
C SER A 84 -1.71 -24.78 -35.15
N GLU A 85 -2.16 -24.78 -33.90
CA GLU A 85 -3.43 -24.20 -33.45
C GLU A 85 -3.48 -22.69 -33.68
N VAL A 86 -2.37 -21.98 -33.48
CA VAL A 86 -2.27 -20.53 -33.75
C VAL A 86 -2.23 -20.25 -35.26
N LYS A 87 -1.63 -21.13 -36.05
CA LYS A 87 -1.62 -21.02 -37.52
C LYS A 87 -3.01 -21.18 -38.14
N LEU A 88 -3.94 -21.85 -37.46
CA LEU A 88 -5.33 -22.02 -37.91
C LEU A 88 -6.22 -20.78 -37.67
N LEU A 89 -5.77 -19.83 -36.83
CA LEU A 89 -6.48 -18.57 -36.61
C LEU A 89 -6.61 -17.77 -37.91
N ILE A 90 -7.66 -16.94 -38.00
CA ILE A 90 -7.85 -16.07 -39.17
C ILE A 90 -6.76 -15.00 -39.24
N THR A 91 -6.60 -14.36 -40.40
CA THR A 91 -5.54 -13.38 -40.64
C THR A 91 -5.55 -12.23 -39.63
N GLU A 92 -6.72 -11.71 -39.28
CA GLU A 92 -6.85 -10.64 -38.27
C GLU A 92 -6.28 -11.06 -36.91
N GLU A 93 -6.68 -12.23 -36.40
CA GLU A 93 -6.26 -12.77 -35.12
C GLU A 93 -4.75 -13.07 -35.07
N ARG A 94 -4.20 -13.62 -36.16
CA ARG A 94 -2.76 -13.85 -36.29
C ARG A 94 -1.98 -12.54 -36.30
N ASN A 95 -2.45 -11.56 -37.06
CA ASN A 95 -1.81 -10.24 -37.12
C ASN A 95 -1.83 -9.57 -35.75
N PHE A 96 -2.93 -9.68 -35.02
CA PHE A 96 -3.01 -9.20 -33.64
C PHE A 96 -1.94 -9.86 -32.75
N LEU A 97 -1.83 -11.20 -32.75
CA LEU A 97 -0.81 -11.88 -31.94
C LEU A 97 0.63 -11.53 -32.33
N HIS A 98 0.90 -11.37 -33.63
CA HIS A 98 2.20 -10.89 -34.12
C HIS A 98 2.49 -9.46 -33.68
N PHE A 99 1.48 -8.58 -33.70
CA PHE A 99 1.62 -7.21 -33.21
C PHE A 99 1.94 -7.22 -31.71
N GLN A 100 1.18 -7.97 -30.92
CA GLN A 100 1.38 -8.08 -29.47
C GLN A 100 2.71 -8.75 -29.10
N SER A 101 3.32 -9.57 -29.99
CA SER A 101 4.65 -10.15 -29.71
C SER A 101 5.80 -9.15 -29.79
N GLU A 102 5.58 -8.03 -30.47
CA GLU A 102 6.55 -6.93 -30.60
C GLU A 102 6.24 -5.75 -29.66
N HIS A 103 5.07 -5.76 -29.01
CA HIS A 103 4.63 -4.73 -28.06
C HIS A 103 4.30 -5.39 -26.72
N PRO A 104 5.31 -5.58 -25.85
CA PRO A 104 5.13 -6.33 -24.62
C PRO A 104 4.08 -5.74 -23.69
N TRP A 105 3.30 -6.61 -23.07
CA TRP A 105 2.39 -6.22 -22.00
C TRP A 105 3.19 -6.00 -20.73
N ARG A 106 2.77 -5.03 -19.93
CA ARG A 106 3.42 -4.70 -18.66
C ARG A 106 2.39 -4.29 -17.62
N PHE A 107 2.71 -4.51 -16.36
CA PHE A 107 1.98 -3.87 -15.29
C PHE A 107 2.38 -2.40 -15.19
N SER A 108 1.45 -1.56 -14.78
CA SER A 108 1.68 -0.14 -14.57
C SER A 108 0.97 0.31 -13.31
N PHE A 109 1.73 0.94 -12.41
CA PHE A 109 1.19 1.82 -11.39
C PHE A 109 1.14 3.21 -11.99
N ALA A 110 -0.06 3.77 -12.11
CA ALA A 110 -0.23 5.04 -12.80
C ALA A 110 -1.27 5.95 -12.14
N SER A 111 -1.08 7.26 -12.33
CA SER A 111 -2.06 8.29 -11.95
C SER A 111 -2.70 8.90 -13.19
N ILE A 112 -3.94 9.37 -13.06
CA ILE A 112 -4.63 10.11 -14.13
C ILE A 112 -4.11 11.56 -14.11
N ILE A 113 -3.56 12.01 -15.23
CA ILE A 113 -3.19 13.42 -15.45
C ILE A 113 -4.41 14.22 -15.91
N LYS A 114 -5.13 13.69 -16.91
CA LYS A 114 -6.34 14.30 -17.44
C LYS A 114 -7.25 13.28 -18.12
N ASN A 115 -8.53 13.61 -18.23
CA ASN A 115 -9.54 12.86 -18.97
C ASN A 115 -9.93 13.66 -20.24
N PRO A 116 -9.23 13.47 -21.38
CA PRO A 116 -9.45 14.29 -22.57
C PRO A 116 -10.74 13.96 -23.34
N HIS A 117 -11.32 12.77 -23.14
CA HIS A 117 -12.53 12.29 -23.83
C HIS A 117 -13.13 11.12 -23.04
N PRO A 118 -14.46 10.89 -23.05
CA PRO A 118 -15.06 9.71 -22.41
C PRO A 118 -14.30 8.41 -22.67
N ASP A 119 -14.04 7.66 -21.59
CA ASP A 119 -13.25 6.43 -21.53
C ASP A 119 -11.75 6.54 -21.83
N PHE A 120 -11.26 7.75 -22.12
CA PHE A 120 -9.85 8.02 -22.37
C PHE A 120 -9.21 8.80 -21.23
N TYR A 121 -8.02 8.35 -20.83
CA TYR A 121 -7.24 8.94 -19.75
C TYR A 121 -5.80 9.13 -20.20
N GLU A 122 -5.27 10.33 -20.01
CA GLU A 122 -3.81 10.49 -20.04
C GLU A 122 -3.27 10.08 -18.69
N MET A 123 -2.46 9.04 -18.70
CA MET A 123 -1.87 8.43 -17.53
C MET A 123 -0.40 8.82 -17.42
N LYS A 124 0.10 8.89 -16.19
CA LYS A 124 1.53 8.93 -15.90
C LYS A 124 1.90 7.68 -15.11
N ASP A 125 2.79 6.86 -15.64
CA ASP A 125 3.41 5.78 -14.88
C ASP A 125 4.25 6.36 -13.74
N LEU A 126 4.05 5.86 -12.52
CA LEU A 126 4.66 6.40 -11.31
C LEU A 126 6.15 6.10 -11.21
N PHE A 127 6.66 5.09 -11.92
CA PHE A 127 8.03 4.59 -11.79
C PHE A 127 8.87 4.74 -13.07
N THR A 128 8.23 4.90 -14.22
CA THR A 128 8.94 5.16 -15.49
C THR A 128 8.81 6.59 -15.98
N ASP A 129 7.98 7.41 -15.34
CA ASP A 129 7.56 8.74 -15.80
C ASP A 129 6.89 8.76 -17.20
N GLU A 130 6.65 7.59 -17.81
CA GLU A 130 6.03 7.48 -19.13
C GLU A 130 4.60 8.02 -19.08
N GLN A 131 4.30 8.94 -20.00
CA GLN A 131 2.95 9.42 -20.21
C GLN A 131 2.32 8.71 -21.41
N TYR A 132 1.10 8.23 -21.24
CA TYR A 132 0.41 7.47 -22.28
C TYR A 132 -1.09 7.69 -22.27
N LEU A 133 -1.72 7.51 -23.44
CA LEU A 133 -3.17 7.53 -23.57
C LEU A 133 -3.73 6.12 -23.31
N LEU A 134 -4.57 5.99 -22.29
CA LEU A 134 -5.25 4.76 -21.91
C LEU A 134 -6.73 4.84 -22.27
N TYR A 135 -7.25 3.80 -22.91
CA TYR A 135 -8.69 3.58 -23.08
C TYR A 135 -9.17 2.52 -22.09
N SER A 136 -10.09 2.90 -21.18
CA SER A 136 -10.67 1.99 -20.21
C SER A 136 -12.08 2.43 -19.76
N PRO A 137 -13.14 1.84 -20.33
CA PRO A 137 -14.50 2.05 -19.84
C PRO A 137 -14.68 1.60 -18.38
N GLY A 138 -13.95 0.56 -17.95
CA GLY A 138 -14.02 0.10 -16.57
C GLY A 138 -13.49 1.14 -15.57
N MET A 139 -12.45 1.90 -15.91
CA MET A 139 -12.02 3.04 -15.09
C MET A 139 -13.10 4.13 -15.02
N THR A 140 -13.80 4.40 -16.13
CA THR A 140 -14.95 5.33 -16.15
C THR A 140 -16.05 4.89 -15.18
N ASP A 141 -16.34 3.59 -15.14
CA ASP A 141 -17.33 3.04 -14.22
C ASP A 141 -16.86 3.15 -12.76
N THR A 142 -15.62 2.78 -12.45
CA THR A 142 -15.05 2.91 -11.10
C THR A 142 -15.03 4.36 -10.61
N LEU A 143 -14.70 5.32 -11.48
CA LEU A 143 -14.66 6.75 -11.16
C LEU A 143 -16.03 7.37 -10.81
N LYS A 144 -17.13 6.65 -11.01
CA LYS A 144 -18.47 7.11 -10.57
C LYS A 144 -18.60 7.10 -9.05
N ASP A 145 -17.95 6.13 -8.40
CA ASP A 145 -18.11 5.85 -6.98
C ASP A 145 -16.82 6.04 -6.17
N MET A 146 -15.67 6.08 -6.86
CA MET A 146 -14.34 6.12 -6.24
C MET A 146 -13.50 7.26 -6.81
N ASN A 147 -12.53 7.74 -6.03
CA ASN A 147 -11.53 8.71 -6.46
C ASN A 147 -10.11 8.21 -6.15
N PRO A 148 -9.60 7.24 -6.93
CA PRO A 148 -8.33 6.59 -6.65
C PRO A 148 -7.16 7.52 -6.96
N ILE A 149 -6.11 7.48 -6.12
CA ILE A 149 -4.88 8.25 -6.39
C ILE A 149 -3.92 7.48 -7.29
N THR A 150 -3.97 6.14 -7.23
CA THR A 150 -3.13 5.25 -8.04
C THR A 150 -3.97 4.14 -8.63
N TRP A 151 -3.65 3.75 -9.85
CA TRP A 151 -4.24 2.60 -10.55
C TRP A 151 -3.16 1.56 -10.79
N PHE A 152 -3.46 0.30 -10.50
CA PHE A 152 -2.59 -0.83 -10.82
C PHE A 152 -3.26 -1.73 -11.85
N ASN A 153 -2.72 -1.76 -13.07
CA ASN A 153 -3.34 -2.46 -14.19
C ASN A 153 -2.30 -3.19 -15.04
N LEU A 154 -2.69 -4.34 -15.61
CA LEU A 154 -2.00 -4.90 -16.77
C LEU A 154 -2.44 -4.12 -18.01
N ILE A 155 -1.49 -3.56 -18.75
CA ILE A 155 -1.75 -2.76 -19.94
C ILE A 155 -1.12 -3.34 -21.20
N ASN A 156 -1.81 -3.14 -22.32
CA ASN A 156 -1.34 -3.53 -23.65
C ASN A 156 -1.56 -2.41 -24.67
N PHE A 157 -0.59 -2.25 -25.59
CA PHE A 157 -0.69 -1.29 -26.68
C PHE A 157 -1.37 -1.93 -27.89
N ASN A 158 -2.25 -1.19 -28.58
CA ASN A 158 -2.97 -1.71 -29.76
C ASN A 158 -2.57 -1.03 -31.09
N GLY A 159 -1.61 -0.10 -31.05
CA GLY A 159 -1.20 0.70 -32.21
C GLY A 159 -1.60 2.18 -32.10
N ASP A 160 -2.70 2.48 -31.42
CA ASP A 160 -3.23 3.83 -31.26
C ASP A 160 -3.34 4.27 -29.79
N CYS A 161 -3.68 3.34 -28.90
CA CYS A 161 -3.94 3.55 -27.48
C CYS A 161 -3.38 2.40 -26.63
N TRP A 162 -3.16 2.64 -25.34
CA TRP A 162 -3.05 1.56 -24.36
C TRP A 162 -4.44 1.14 -23.90
N GLN A 163 -4.59 -0.12 -23.50
CA GLN A 163 -5.84 -0.69 -22.97
C GLN A 163 -5.54 -1.50 -21.71
N THR A 164 -6.50 -1.54 -20.78
CA THR A 164 -6.43 -2.40 -19.59
C THR A 164 -6.89 -3.82 -19.91
N PHE A 165 -6.24 -4.83 -19.34
CA PHE A 165 -6.67 -6.23 -19.40
C PHE A 165 -6.86 -6.80 -17.99
N GLY A 166 -8.01 -7.42 -17.73
CA GLY A 166 -8.34 -8.03 -16.44
C GLY A 166 -8.93 -7.05 -15.43
N ASN A 167 -8.57 -7.22 -14.16
CA ASN A 167 -8.94 -6.32 -13.08
C ASN A 167 -8.39 -4.92 -13.31
N ILE A 168 -9.17 -3.96 -12.87
CA ILE A 168 -8.76 -2.58 -12.73
C ILE A 168 -8.67 -2.33 -11.24
N VAL A 169 -7.48 -2.06 -10.72
CA VAL A 169 -7.26 -1.96 -9.27
C VAL A 169 -7.17 -0.48 -8.85
N PRO A 170 -8.24 0.10 -8.27
CA PRO A 170 -8.27 1.48 -7.81
C PRO A 170 -7.71 1.62 -6.39
N LEU A 171 -6.45 2.03 -6.24
CA LEU A 171 -5.86 2.28 -4.93
C LEU A 171 -6.22 3.68 -4.44
N LEU A 172 -7.08 3.77 -3.43
CA LEU A 172 -7.62 5.04 -2.93
C LEU A 172 -6.60 5.91 -2.19
N SER A 173 -5.66 5.29 -1.47
CA SER A 173 -4.75 6.01 -0.57
C SER A 173 -3.28 5.66 -0.72
N PHE A 174 -2.91 4.72 -1.60
CA PHE A 174 -1.53 4.30 -1.79
C PHE A 174 -0.90 5.05 -2.96
N ASP A 175 0.10 5.89 -2.68
CA ASP A 175 0.86 6.62 -3.69
C ASP A 175 2.21 5.94 -4.02
N SER A 176 3.08 6.62 -4.77
CA SER A 176 4.36 6.06 -5.19
C SER A 176 5.26 5.65 -4.03
N ASP A 177 5.31 6.42 -2.93
CA ASP A 177 6.18 6.10 -1.79
C ASP A 177 5.64 4.88 -1.04
N ASP A 178 4.31 4.76 -0.93
CA ASP A 178 3.66 3.59 -0.34
C ASP A 178 3.99 2.31 -1.12
N ILE A 179 3.88 2.38 -2.45
CA ILE A 179 4.19 1.23 -3.32
C ILE A 179 5.68 0.89 -3.29
N PHE A 180 6.56 1.90 -3.23
CA PHE A 180 7.99 1.68 -3.11
C PHE A 180 8.34 0.99 -1.78
N PHE A 181 7.78 1.47 -0.67
CA PHE A 181 7.90 0.83 0.64
C PHE A 181 7.45 -0.63 0.60
N PHE A 182 6.25 -0.90 0.07
CA PHE A 182 5.75 -2.27 -0.06
C PHE A 182 6.67 -3.15 -0.89
N ALA A 183 7.20 -2.63 -2.01
CA ALA A 183 8.14 -3.36 -2.84
C ALA A 183 9.43 -3.71 -2.09
N THR A 184 9.99 -2.78 -1.31
CA THR A 184 11.19 -3.05 -0.50
C THR A 184 10.95 -4.08 0.61
N GLU A 185 9.74 -4.17 1.15
CA GLU A 185 9.38 -5.22 2.11
C GLU A 185 9.17 -6.59 1.43
N VAL A 186 8.69 -6.60 0.18
CA VAL A 186 8.62 -7.81 -0.65
C VAL A 186 10.02 -8.30 -1.04
N ASN A 187 10.90 -7.37 -1.41
CA ASN A 187 12.28 -7.65 -1.82
C ASN A 187 13.22 -6.52 -1.34
N PRO A 188 13.99 -6.75 -0.26
CA PRO A 188 14.90 -5.75 0.31
C PRO A 188 16.05 -5.29 -0.61
N ASP A 189 16.31 -6.02 -1.71
CA ASP A 189 17.36 -5.66 -2.67
C ASP A 189 16.92 -4.51 -3.62
N ILE A 190 15.66 -4.06 -3.58
CA ILE A 190 15.17 -2.97 -4.44
C ILE A 190 15.70 -1.63 -3.94
N GLU A 191 16.45 -0.94 -4.81
CA GLU A 191 17.05 0.36 -4.49
C GLU A 191 16.50 1.51 -5.35
N ASN A 192 15.74 1.21 -6.41
CA ASN A 192 15.23 2.21 -7.36
C ASN A 192 14.00 1.72 -8.14
N ASP A 193 13.39 2.66 -8.88
CA ASP A 193 12.15 2.46 -9.64
C ASP A 193 12.26 1.40 -10.76
N GLU A 194 13.43 1.25 -11.38
CA GLU A 194 13.67 0.22 -12.40
C GLU A 194 13.63 -1.18 -11.76
N MET A 195 14.30 -1.37 -10.64
CA MET A 195 14.29 -2.63 -9.88
C MET A 195 12.90 -2.98 -9.36
N LEU A 196 12.13 -1.98 -8.91
CA LEU A 196 10.74 -2.16 -8.51
C LEU A 196 9.90 -2.66 -9.70
N SER A 197 10.00 -1.98 -10.85
CA SER A 197 9.29 -2.36 -12.06
C SER A 197 9.62 -3.77 -12.50
N GLU A 198 10.90 -4.17 -12.43
CA GLU A 198 11.33 -5.54 -12.71
C GLU A 198 10.76 -6.57 -11.72
N GLU A 199 10.67 -6.24 -10.42
CA GLU A 199 10.10 -7.15 -9.42
C GLU A 199 8.60 -7.36 -9.65
N VAL A 200 7.83 -6.32 -9.99
CA VAL A 200 6.41 -6.45 -10.36
C VAL A 200 6.25 -7.39 -11.56
N GLU A 201 7.07 -7.23 -12.59
CA GLU A 201 7.06 -8.08 -13.79
C GLU A 201 7.49 -9.54 -13.49
N LYS A 202 8.39 -9.72 -12.53
CA LYS A 202 8.89 -11.03 -12.11
C LYS A 202 7.84 -11.75 -11.26
N ASN A 203 7.26 -11.09 -10.28
CA ASN A 203 6.34 -11.65 -9.32
C ASN A 203 5.21 -10.66 -8.98
N PRO A 204 4.12 -10.62 -9.76
CA PRO A 204 3.02 -9.67 -9.55
C PRO A 204 2.09 -10.04 -8.38
N TRP A 205 2.20 -11.26 -7.82
CA TRP A 205 1.27 -11.75 -6.80
C TRP A 205 1.15 -10.88 -5.55
N PRO A 206 2.25 -10.41 -4.91
CA PRO A 206 2.14 -9.51 -3.76
C PRO A 206 1.35 -8.24 -4.11
N PHE A 207 1.58 -7.70 -5.31
CA PHE A 207 0.95 -6.47 -5.77
C PHE A 207 -0.53 -6.66 -6.10
N PHE A 208 -0.94 -7.84 -6.58
CA PHE A 208 -2.36 -8.18 -6.71
C PHE A 208 -3.09 -8.18 -5.36
N MET A 209 -2.41 -8.57 -4.27
CA MET A 209 -3.01 -8.59 -2.95
C MET A 209 -3.34 -7.19 -2.41
N LEU A 210 -2.78 -6.13 -2.99
CA LEU A 210 -3.17 -4.75 -2.66
C LEU A 210 -4.65 -4.47 -2.94
N LEU A 211 -5.31 -5.27 -3.79
CA LEU A 211 -6.76 -5.16 -3.99
C LEU A 211 -7.56 -5.36 -2.69
N ALA A 212 -7.10 -6.22 -1.77
CA ALA A 212 -7.76 -6.44 -0.48
C ALA A 212 -7.82 -5.16 0.37
N TYR A 213 -6.91 -4.22 0.13
CA TYR A 213 -6.75 -2.99 0.92
C TYR A 213 -6.98 -1.72 0.09
N CYS A 214 -7.47 -1.87 -1.14
CA CYS A 214 -7.56 -0.77 -2.10
C CYS A 214 -8.50 0.38 -1.66
N THR A 215 -9.45 0.09 -0.78
CA THR A 215 -10.45 1.06 -0.28
C THR A 215 -10.03 1.80 0.99
N MET A 216 -8.81 1.58 1.49
CA MET A 216 -8.32 2.28 2.67
C MET A 216 -8.35 3.80 2.47
N PRO A 217 -8.87 4.58 3.44
CA PRO A 217 -9.00 6.02 3.29
C PRO A 217 -7.65 6.72 3.50
N VAL A 218 -7.48 7.85 2.80
CA VAL A 218 -6.40 8.79 3.12
C VAL A 218 -6.67 9.40 4.49
N MET A 219 -5.71 9.27 5.41
CA MET A 219 -5.78 9.91 6.72
C MET A 219 -5.03 11.23 6.73
N LEU A 220 -5.59 12.23 7.42
CA LEU A 220 -5.03 13.58 7.50
C LEU A 220 -4.78 14.01 8.95
N ILE A 221 -3.67 14.71 9.18
CA ILE A 221 -3.35 15.43 10.42
C ILE A 221 -3.19 16.92 10.08
N GLU A 222 -4.07 17.78 10.58
CA GLU A 222 -4.08 19.22 10.27
C GLU A 222 -4.01 19.55 8.76
N ASN A 223 -4.71 18.77 7.92
CA ASN A 223 -4.70 18.84 6.44
C ASN A 223 -3.41 18.36 5.75
N TYR A 224 -2.48 17.75 6.48
CA TYR A 224 -1.33 17.05 5.90
C TYR A 224 -1.63 15.56 5.84
N GLN A 225 -1.20 14.88 4.78
CA GLN A 225 -1.31 13.43 4.70
C GLN A 225 -0.55 12.79 5.87
N ASN A 226 -1.25 11.91 6.59
CA ASN A 226 -0.68 11.13 7.66
C ASN A 226 0.18 10.03 7.04
N LYS A 227 1.49 10.19 7.14
CA LYS A 227 2.47 9.16 6.79
C LYS A 227 3.55 9.15 7.86
N PHE A 228 4.06 7.97 8.15
CA PHE A 228 5.28 7.84 8.92
C PHE A 228 6.47 8.19 8.02
N PHE A 229 7.05 9.36 8.27
CA PHE A 229 8.30 9.80 7.66
C PHE A 229 9.46 9.41 8.56
N GLN A 230 10.50 8.81 7.98
CA GLN A 230 11.71 8.47 8.69
C GLN A 230 12.97 8.71 7.86
N SER A 231 14.05 9.12 8.51
CA SER A 231 15.40 8.99 7.97
C SER A 231 16.34 8.36 8.99
N ASN A 232 17.41 7.73 8.51
CA ASN A 232 18.51 7.20 9.31
C ASN A 232 19.84 7.78 8.83
N ASP A 233 20.34 8.78 9.54
CA ASP A 233 21.54 9.52 9.18
C ASP A 233 22.75 9.04 9.99
N THR A 234 23.79 8.55 9.31
CA THR A 234 25.09 8.30 9.95
C THR A 234 25.82 9.61 10.19
N LEU A 235 26.05 9.95 11.45
CA LEU A 235 26.71 11.17 11.87
C LEU A 235 28.24 11.01 11.86
N VAL A 236 28.91 11.97 11.22
CA VAL A 236 30.38 12.10 11.31
C VAL A 236 30.78 12.75 12.65
N THR A 237 29.97 13.71 13.12
CA THR A 237 30.19 14.42 14.38
C THR A 237 28.87 14.91 14.94
N THR A 238 28.64 14.70 16.23
CA THR A 238 27.52 15.30 16.95
C THR A 238 27.87 16.74 17.36
N PRO A 239 27.03 17.74 17.05
CA PRO A 239 27.27 19.10 17.50
C PRO A 239 27.27 19.20 19.02
N ASN A 240 28.25 19.90 19.59
CA ASN A 240 28.29 20.18 21.02
C ASN A 240 27.42 21.40 21.33
N VAL A 241 26.10 21.18 21.42
CA VAL A 241 25.08 22.22 21.64
C VAL A 241 24.07 21.75 22.68
N SER A 242 23.42 22.70 23.36
CA SER A 242 22.30 22.41 24.25
C SER A 242 21.02 22.23 23.43
N PHE A 243 20.32 21.11 23.64
CA PHE A 243 19.10 20.75 22.94
C PHE A 243 17.83 21.28 23.62
N GLU A 244 17.89 21.54 24.92
CA GLU A 244 16.77 21.86 25.82
C GLU A 244 16.03 23.15 25.44
N LYS A 245 16.67 24.02 24.65
CA LYS A 245 16.03 25.21 24.08
C LYS A 245 14.91 24.86 23.09
N TYR A 246 15.05 23.77 22.36
CA TYR A 246 14.14 23.38 21.28
C TYR A 246 13.43 22.06 21.56
N PHE A 247 14.05 21.19 22.35
CA PHE A 247 13.60 19.81 22.57
C PHE A 247 13.32 19.52 24.04
N ALA A 248 12.32 18.68 24.28
CA ALA A 248 12.26 17.87 25.49
C ALA A 248 13.23 16.71 25.28
N VAL A 249 14.17 16.55 26.20
CA VAL A 249 15.31 15.63 26.07
C VAL A 249 15.14 14.52 27.10
N THR A 250 15.11 13.27 26.61
CA THR A 250 15.09 12.08 27.45
C THR A 250 16.22 11.16 27.01
N SER A 251 17.08 10.73 27.93
CA SER A 251 18.15 9.76 27.62
C SER A 251 17.85 8.45 28.32
N ARG A 252 17.91 7.34 27.58
CA ARG A 252 17.83 5.98 28.10
C ARG A 252 18.91 5.15 27.43
N GLU A 253 19.70 4.45 28.24
CA GLU A 253 20.89 3.75 27.78
C GLU A 253 21.82 4.70 26.97
N ASN A 254 22.19 4.33 25.75
CA ASN A 254 23.03 5.15 24.86
C ASN A 254 22.24 6.00 23.87
N VAL A 255 20.90 5.98 23.95
CA VAL A 255 20.01 6.68 23.02
C VAL A 255 19.43 7.91 23.70
N THR A 256 19.44 9.04 23.00
CA THR A 256 18.79 10.29 23.44
C THR A 256 17.64 10.63 22.53
N GLU A 257 16.44 10.66 23.09
CA GLU A 257 15.21 11.10 22.43
C GLU A 257 15.07 12.63 22.55
N LEU A 258 14.77 13.26 21.42
CA LEU A 258 14.61 14.70 21.24
C LEU A 258 13.23 14.98 20.66
N ILE A 259 12.27 15.34 21.51
CA ILE A 259 10.89 15.68 21.10
C ILE A 259 10.79 17.19 20.91
N LEU A 260 10.37 17.66 19.74
CA LEU A 260 10.30 19.09 19.46
C LEU A 260 9.22 19.77 20.32
N THR A 261 9.60 20.79 21.10
CA THR A 261 8.69 21.46 22.08
C THR A 261 7.74 22.49 21.46
N ASN A 262 7.83 22.72 20.15
CA ASN A 262 6.97 23.66 19.45
C ASN A 262 5.51 23.17 19.50
N LYS A 263 4.65 23.90 20.22
CA LYS A 263 3.22 23.53 20.40
C LYS A 263 2.46 23.32 19.10
N LYS A 264 2.83 24.04 18.03
CA LYS A 264 2.20 23.88 16.70
C LYS A 264 2.59 22.57 16.02
N MET A 265 3.59 21.86 16.53
CA MET A 265 4.12 20.64 15.92
C MET A 265 3.73 19.36 16.67
N ILE A 266 3.10 19.46 17.85
CA ILE A 266 2.75 18.30 18.69
C ILE A 266 1.90 17.28 17.92
N ALA A 267 0.91 17.74 17.15
CA ALA A 267 0.04 16.88 16.35
C ALA A 267 0.79 16.06 15.29
N HIS A 268 1.99 16.52 14.88
CA HIS A 268 2.81 15.87 13.87
C HIS A 268 3.84 14.89 14.46
N ALA A 269 3.94 14.81 15.80
CA ALA A 269 4.89 14.01 16.57
C ALA A 269 6.34 13.98 16.00
N PRO A 270 6.99 15.14 15.79
CA PRO A 270 8.39 15.17 15.37
C PRO A 270 9.32 14.73 16.50
N VAL A 271 10.04 13.63 16.28
CA VAL A 271 10.98 13.07 17.25
C VAL A 271 12.29 12.72 16.55
N ALA A 272 13.41 12.97 17.22
CA ALA A 272 14.70 12.44 16.80
C ALA A 272 15.32 11.56 17.89
N TYR A 273 16.02 10.51 17.47
CA TYR A 273 16.76 9.59 18.34
C TYR A 273 18.23 9.65 17.96
N LEU A 274 19.06 10.07 18.91
CA LEU A 274 20.51 10.09 18.78
C LEU A 274 21.10 8.86 19.46
N ASP A 275 21.59 7.91 18.67
CA ASP A 275 22.33 6.74 19.15
C ASP A 275 23.83 7.05 19.21
N ASN A 276 24.33 7.25 20.43
CA ASN A 276 25.73 7.60 20.67
C ASN A 276 26.69 6.40 20.48
N THR A 277 26.18 5.18 20.39
CA THR A 277 26.98 3.97 20.17
C THR A 277 27.38 3.87 18.70
N ASN A 278 26.40 4.04 17.83
CA ASN A 278 26.55 3.88 16.39
C ASN A 278 26.78 5.21 15.65
N ASN A 279 26.73 6.34 16.36
CA ASN A 279 26.70 7.68 15.79
C ASN A 279 25.58 7.84 14.75
N ASN A 280 24.38 7.33 15.06
CA ASN A 280 23.24 7.44 14.16
C ASN A 280 22.22 8.42 14.70
N LEU A 281 21.58 9.14 13.78
CA LEU A 281 20.45 10.02 14.06
C LEU A 281 19.26 9.50 13.27
N ILE A 282 18.25 9.00 13.99
CA ILE A 282 16.96 8.67 13.39
C ILE A 282 16.02 9.85 13.60
N ARG A 283 15.37 10.30 12.53
CA ARG A 283 14.35 11.35 12.58
C ARG A 283 13.03 10.75 12.18
N THR A 284 11.95 11.05 12.91
CA THR A 284 10.61 10.56 12.60
C THR A 284 9.55 11.66 12.76
N ALA A 285 8.47 11.57 11.99
CA ALA A 285 7.25 12.34 12.18
C ALA A 285 6.06 11.71 11.43
N PHE A 286 4.83 12.07 11.79
CA PHE A 286 3.61 11.61 11.10
C PHE A 286 3.16 12.50 9.93
N THR A 287 3.87 13.58 9.65
CA THR A 287 3.61 14.45 8.49
C THR A 287 4.90 15.05 7.97
N TRP A 288 4.92 15.43 6.69
CA TRP A 288 6.04 16.15 6.10
C TRP A 288 6.33 17.47 6.82
N LYS A 289 5.30 18.18 7.28
CA LYS A 289 5.46 19.42 8.05
C LYS A 289 6.22 19.20 9.35
N GLY A 290 5.87 18.16 10.11
CA GLY A 290 6.62 17.79 11.32
C GLY A 290 8.06 17.38 11.01
N PHE A 291 8.23 16.53 10.00
CA PHE A 291 9.55 16.02 9.60
C PHE A 291 10.50 17.13 9.13
N SER A 292 10.01 18.02 8.26
CA SER A 292 10.78 19.14 7.73
C SER A 292 11.14 20.16 8.81
N GLU A 293 10.22 20.49 9.74
CA GLU A 293 10.52 21.38 10.87
C GLU A 293 11.57 20.77 11.80
N LEU A 294 11.45 19.48 12.15
CA LEU A 294 12.46 18.76 12.93
C LEU A 294 13.84 18.85 12.28
N SER A 295 13.90 18.55 10.99
CA SER A 295 15.12 18.59 10.20
C SER A 295 15.75 19.99 10.20
N ASN A 296 14.94 21.03 9.99
CA ASN A 296 15.40 22.42 9.99
C ASN A 296 15.98 22.85 11.35
N VAL A 297 15.37 22.44 12.46
CA VAL A 297 15.89 22.74 13.80
C VAL A 297 17.21 22.03 14.05
N LEU A 298 17.34 20.76 13.66
CA LEU A 298 18.59 20.01 13.79
C LEU A 298 19.70 20.62 12.91
N ILE A 299 19.42 20.97 11.66
CA ILE A 299 20.38 21.67 10.78
C ILE A 299 20.83 22.99 11.41
N LYS A 300 19.90 23.77 11.99
CA LYS A 300 20.22 25.02 12.69
C LYS A 300 21.12 24.81 13.92
N LEU A 301 21.03 23.64 14.55
CA LEU A 301 21.88 23.23 15.66
C LEU A 301 23.24 22.68 15.21
N GLY A 302 23.50 22.59 13.91
CA GLY A 302 24.78 22.23 13.33
C GLY A 302 24.89 20.78 12.85
N PHE A 303 23.78 20.02 12.84
CA PHE A 303 23.78 18.68 12.24
C PHE A 303 23.96 18.78 10.73
N LYS A 304 24.84 17.92 10.17
CA LYS A 304 25.08 17.82 8.73
C LYS A 304 24.20 16.72 8.13
N ILE A 305 22.94 17.07 7.93
CA ILE A 305 21.89 16.17 7.42
C ILE A 305 21.11 16.87 6.32
N GLU A 306 20.48 16.09 5.45
CA GLU A 306 19.57 16.60 4.43
C GLU A 306 18.12 16.50 4.94
N PRO A 307 17.23 17.46 4.60
CA PRO A 307 15.84 17.43 5.02
C PRO A 307 15.01 16.48 4.14
N THR A 308 15.51 15.26 3.89
CA THR A 308 14.86 14.20 3.10
C THR A 308 14.52 13.02 4.00
N ALA A 309 13.46 12.29 3.67
CA ALA A 309 13.09 11.05 4.35
C ALA A 309 13.50 9.86 3.49
N ASP A 310 14.00 8.80 4.13
CA ASP A 310 14.30 7.51 3.51
C ASP A 310 13.04 6.65 3.38
N ILE A 311 12.09 6.82 4.31
CA ILE A 311 10.80 6.12 4.34
C ILE A 311 9.69 7.16 4.45
N ALA A 312 8.64 6.99 3.66
CA ALA A 312 7.40 7.75 3.74
C ALA A 312 6.21 6.83 3.48
N VAL A 313 5.64 6.25 4.53
CA VAL A 313 4.59 5.23 4.41
C VAL A 313 3.31 5.64 5.13
N SER A 314 2.17 5.51 4.45
CA SER A 314 0.85 5.70 5.05
C SER A 314 0.54 4.55 6.03
N PRO A 315 -0.24 4.79 7.10
CA PRO A 315 -0.60 3.70 8.01
C PRO A 315 -1.43 2.60 7.32
N GLY A 316 -2.18 2.96 6.28
CA GLY A 316 -2.91 1.98 5.46
C GLY A 316 -1.97 1.03 4.75
N MET A 317 -0.93 1.56 4.08
CA MET A 317 0.08 0.73 3.43
C MET A 317 0.88 -0.08 4.44
N HIS A 318 1.27 0.52 5.56
CA HIS A 318 1.98 -0.20 6.62
C HIS A 318 1.18 -1.42 7.10
N HIS A 319 -0.10 -1.23 7.43
CA HIS A 319 -0.98 -2.34 7.81
C HIS A 319 -1.17 -3.37 6.68
N ALA A 320 -1.47 -2.92 5.46
CA ALA A 320 -1.63 -3.80 4.31
C ALA A 320 -0.37 -4.65 4.07
N THR A 321 0.82 -4.07 4.21
CA THR A 321 2.09 -4.78 4.06
C THR A 321 2.23 -5.87 5.11
N GLN A 322 1.93 -5.57 6.38
CA GLN A 322 2.00 -6.56 7.46
C GLN A 322 1.04 -7.73 7.24
N GLU A 323 -0.18 -7.46 6.81
CA GLU A 323 -1.20 -8.49 6.57
C GLU A 323 -0.90 -9.33 5.32
N ILE A 324 -0.42 -8.70 4.24
CA ILE A 324 -0.05 -9.41 3.00
C ILE A 324 1.16 -10.31 3.24
N LEU A 325 2.18 -9.80 3.93
CA LEU A 325 3.45 -10.51 4.15
C LEU A 325 3.46 -11.37 5.41
N ASP A 326 2.39 -11.35 6.21
CA ASP A 326 2.28 -12.03 7.51
C ASP A 326 3.50 -11.76 8.40
N THR A 327 3.92 -10.49 8.46
CA THR A 327 5.15 -10.05 9.12
C THR A 327 4.93 -8.79 9.93
N ASN A 328 5.50 -8.73 11.13
CA ASN A 328 5.52 -7.51 11.94
C ASN A 328 6.64 -6.58 11.49
N ILE A 329 6.27 -5.39 11.02
CA ILE A 329 7.22 -4.40 10.50
C ILE A 329 7.34 -3.27 11.52
N PHE A 330 8.54 -3.11 12.09
CA PHE A 330 8.86 -2.08 13.05
C PHE A 330 9.53 -0.91 12.33
N LEU A 331 8.84 0.22 12.22
CA LEU A 331 9.38 1.39 11.54
C LEU A 331 10.43 2.12 12.39
N ASN A 332 10.12 2.35 13.68
CA ASN A 332 11.04 3.01 14.62
C ASN A 332 11.73 1.97 15.54
N PRO A 333 13.04 1.71 15.36
CA PRO A 333 13.75 0.72 16.15
C PRO A 333 14.00 1.16 17.59
N TYR A 334 13.87 2.45 17.96
CA TYR A 334 14.13 2.92 19.32
C TYR A 334 12.85 3.20 20.14
N SER A 335 11.68 3.10 19.51
CA SER A 335 10.37 3.33 20.16
C SER A 335 10.25 2.59 21.49
N TYR A 336 10.57 1.29 21.51
CA TYR A 336 10.50 0.44 22.69
C TYR A 336 11.34 0.91 23.89
N LEU A 337 12.42 1.68 23.65
CA LEU A 337 13.26 2.19 24.74
C LEU A 337 12.54 3.27 25.52
N PHE A 338 11.67 4.04 24.88
CA PHE A 338 11.01 5.23 25.43
C PHE A 338 9.52 5.03 25.67
N GLU A 339 8.92 4.01 25.06
CA GLU A 339 7.63 3.47 25.45
C GLU A 339 7.69 3.10 26.94
N GLY A 340 6.90 3.81 27.73
CA GLY A 340 6.67 3.40 29.11
C GLY A 340 5.89 2.10 29.06
N ASN A 341 6.49 1.04 29.59
CA ASN A 341 5.72 0.15 30.44
C ASN A 341 5.06 1.04 31.51
N GLU A 342 3.87 1.55 31.24
CA GLU A 342 2.88 1.56 32.30
C GLU A 342 2.72 0.06 32.63
N ASP A 343 3.57 -0.43 33.53
CA ASP A 343 3.23 -1.62 34.30
C ASP A 343 1.89 -1.25 34.92
N ILE A 344 0.80 -1.63 34.24
CA ILE A 344 -0.54 -1.60 34.81
C ILE A 344 -0.34 -2.30 36.14
N SER A 345 -0.46 -1.56 37.23
CA SER A 345 -0.17 -2.10 38.54
C SER A 345 -1.03 -3.37 38.71
N PRO A 346 -0.57 -4.40 39.45
CA PRO A 346 -1.40 -5.58 39.69
C PRO A 346 -2.83 -5.22 40.16
N GLU A 347 -2.96 -4.09 40.87
CA GLU A 347 -4.20 -3.48 41.32
C GLU A 347 -5.05 -2.89 40.17
N GLU A 348 -4.45 -2.17 39.20
CA GLU A 348 -5.15 -1.70 38.00
C GLU A 348 -5.56 -2.86 37.07
N ASN A 349 -4.73 -3.89 36.96
CA ASN A 349 -5.05 -5.09 36.17
C ASN A 349 -6.22 -5.87 36.80
N GLU A 350 -6.23 -6.02 38.12
CA GLU A 350 -7.36 -6.60 38.84
C GLU A 350 -8.63 -5.76 38.68
N SER A 351 -8.49 -4.42 38.73
CA SER A 351 -9.61 -3.49 38.54
C SER A 351 -10.21 -3.57 37.14
N ILE A 352 -9.39 -3.70 36.10
CA ILE A 352 -9.82 -3.88 34.71
C ILE A 352 -10.48 -5.25 34.51
N ASN A 353 -9.89 -6.34 35.01
CA ASN A 353 -10.48 -7.67 34.90
C ASN A 353 -11.85 -7.74 35.60
N LYS A 354 -11.95 -7.14 36.79
CA LYS A 354 -13.21 -7.04 37.53
C LYS A 354 -14.24 -6.17 36.82
N PHE A 355 -13.80 -5.09 36.16
CA PHE A 355 -14.66 -4.29 35.30
C PHE A 355 -15.22 -5.11 34.13
N MET A 356 -14.38 -5.90 33.45
CA MET A 356 -14.79 -6.78 32.35
C MET A 356 -15.81 -7.83 32.82
N ASP A 357 -15.57 -8.48 33.96
CA ASP A 357 -16.49 -9.47 34.54
C ASP A 357 -17.87 -8.88 34.85
N LEU A 358 -17.91 -7.63 35.34
CA LEU A 358 -19.15 -6.95 35.68
C LEU A 358 -19.91 -6.46 34.43
N ILE A 359 -19.22 -6.12 33.35
CA ILE A 359 -19.82 -5.52 32.16
C ILE A 359 -20.24 -6.55 31.10
N LEU A 360 -19.49 -7.65 30.93
CA LEU A 360 -19.76 -8.66 29.90
C LEU A 360 -21.21 -9.21 29.92
N PRO A 361 -21.83 -9.51 31.08
CA PRO A 361 -23.24 -9.93 31.13
C PRO A 361 -24.20 -8.88 30.57
N HIS A 362 -23.91 -7.60 30.78
CA HIS A 362 -24.73 -6.50 30.29
C HIS A 362 -24.61 -6.30 28.78
N ILE A 363 -23.40 -6.47 28.22
CA ILE A 363 -23.17 -6.48 26.77
C ILE A 363 -23.93 -7.64 26.12
N ASN A 364 -23.77 -8.86 26.67
CA ASN A 364 -24.42 -10.06 26.13
C ASN A 364 -25.95 -9.97 26.19
N ALA A 365 -26.50 -9.38 27.25
CA ALA A 365 -27.94 -9.18 27.42
C ALA A 365 -28.49 -7.89 26.75
N ASN A 366 -27.63 -7.08 26.12
CA ASN A 366 -27.96 -5.76 25.57
C ASN A 366 -28.66 -4.83 26.58
N THR A 367 -28.20 -4.82 27.83
CA THR A 367 -28.76 -4.00 28.91
C THR A 367 -27.77 -2.93 29.35
N SER A 368 -28.27 -1.81 29.88
CA SER A 368 -27.40 -0.74 30.40
C SER A 368 -27.00 -1.04 31.85
N PRO A 369 -25.70 -1.13 32.16
CA PRO A 369 -25.21 -1.35 33.51
C PRO A 369 -25.31 -0.09 34.38
N ASN A 370 -25.27 -0.26 35.71
CA ASN A 370 -25.12 0.86 36.64
C ASN A 370 -23.63 1.21 36.80
N LEU A 371 -23.14 2.13 35.97
CA LEU A 371 -21.72 2.51 35.93
C LEU A 371 -21.19 3.10 37.24
N LYS A 372 -22.03 3.79 38.02
CA LYS A 372 -21.65 4.29 39.36
C LYS A 372 -21.40 3.17 40.36
N LEU A 373 -22.20 2.11 40.29
CA LEU A 373 -22.01 0.94 41.13
C LEU A 373 -20.74 0.18 40.72
N ILE A 374 -20.50 0.05 39.42
CA ILE A 374 -19.32 -0.62 38.87
C ILE A 374 -18.04 0.12 39.25
N ALA A 375 -17.98 1.45 39.09
CA ALA A 375 -16.86 2.28 39.54
C ALA A 375 -16.52 2.07 41.03
N LYS A 376 -17.55 2.00 41.88
CA LYS A 376 -17.37 1.71 43.31
C LYS A 376 -16.87 0.29 43.58
N GLN A 377 -17.27 -0.69 42.76
CA GLN A 377 -16.89 -2.10 42.93
C GLN A 377 -15.49 -2.40 42.38
N THR A 378 -15.05 -1.68 41.35
CA THR A 378 -13.74 -1.83 40.72
C THR A 378 -12.69 -0.91 41.32
N GLY A 379 -13.10 0.12 42.08
CA GLY A 379 -12.18 1.13 42.61
C GLY A 379 -11.71 2.13 41.55
N MET A 380 -12.28 2.08 40.34
CA MET A 380 -11.94 2.97 39.24
C MET A 380 -12.71 4.28 39.33
N GLU A 381 -12.11 5.36 38.81
CA GLU A 381 -12.80 6.64 38.64
C GLU A 381 -14.00 6.50 37.70
N LEU A 382 -15.08 7.20 38.02
CA LEU A 382 -16.35 7.08 37.29
C LEU A 382 -16.20 7.45 35.81
N ASP A 383 -15.41 8.48 35.51
CA ASP A 383 -15.17 8.94 34.14
C ASP A 383 -14.43 7.87 33.31
N THR A 384 -13.48 7.15 33.92
CA THR A 384 -12.78 6.01 33.29
C THR A 384 -13.75 4.87 32.97
N VAL A 385 -14.62 4.52 33.92
CA VAL A 385 -15.65 3.47 33.74
C VAL A 385 -16.64 3.85 32.64
N ILE A 386 -17.03 5.12 32.53
CA ILE A 386 -17.89 5.63 31.47
C ILE A 386 -17.19 5.50 30.11
N SER A 387 -15.94 5.98 30.00
CA SER A 387 -15.17 5.92 28.76
C SER A 387 -14.97 4.49 28.26
N LEU A 388 -14.64 3.56 29.16
CA LEU A 388 -14.44 2.15 28.80
C LEU A 388 -15.74 1.46 28.36
N TRP A 389 -16.86 1.78 29.00
CA TRP A 389 -18.18 1.28 28.61
C TRP A 389 -18.58 1.78 27.22
N GLU A 390 -18.41 3.07 26.95
CA GLU A 390 -18.72 3.66 25.64
C GLU A 390 -17.89 3.05 24.52
N MET A 391 -16.58 2.84 24.77
CA MET A 391 -15.68 2.18 23.82
C MET A 391 -16.08 0.73 23.51
N MET A 392 -16.49 -0.04 24.52
CA MET A 392 -16.92 -1.43 24.31
C MET A 392 -18.28 -1.51 23.62
N LYS A 393 -19.20 -0.62 24.00
CA LYS A 393 -20.52 -0.55 23.38
C LYS A 393 -20.44 -0.13 21.92
N SER A 394 -19.61 0.86 21.58
CA SER A 394 -19.43 1.29 20.18
C SER A 394 -18.84 0.18 19.31
N LYS A 395 -17.91 -0.62 19.84
CA LYS A 395 -17.36 -1.79 19.12
C LYS A 395 -18.38 -2.92 18.93
N THR A 396 -19.26 -3.15 19.89
CA THR A 396 -20.28 -4.21 19.78
C THR A 396 -21.50 -3.80 18.96
N ASP A 397 -21.87 -2.52 18.98
CA ASP A 397 -22.92 -1.97 18.11
C ASP A 397 -22.48 -1.96 16.63
N ASN A 398 -21.18 -1.86 16.34
CA ASN A 398 -20.63 -1.95 14.97
C ASN A 398 -20.49 -3.39 14.45
N LEU A 399 -20.63 -4.40 15.30
CA LEU A 399 -20.56 -5.83 14.94
C LEU A 399 -21.95 -6.47 14.75
N ARG A 400 -23.02 -5.68 14.91
CA ARG A 400 -24.41 -6.04 14.66
C ARG A 400 -24.93 -5.25 13.48
#